data_AF-A0A914VNI4-F1
#
_entry.id   AF-A0A914VNI4-F1
#
_cell.length_a   1.000
_cell.length_b   1.000
_cell.length_c   1.000
_cell.angle_alpha   90.00
_cell.angle_beta   90.00
_cell.angle_gamma   90.00
#
_symmetry.space_group_name_H-M   'P 1'
#
loop_
_entity.id
_entity.type
_entity.pdbx_description
1 polymer ?
#
loop_
_entity_poly.entity_id
_entity_poly.type
_entity_poly.pdbx_seq_one_letter_code
_entity_poly.pdbx_strand_id
1 'polypeptide(L)'
;IYDKVAEVKASYGLTLLAFDVSFPLAAQSDALLPNTISSVLVAGACMLLTTVLFVPGLRASMLLMWTLVSINAGVFALLAAWDTRLDIISSITILLSIGYSIDF
;
A
#
# COMPACT_ATOMS: atom_id res chain seq x y z
N ILE A 1 -24.47 -11.70 4.98
CA ILE A 1 -24.72 -11.03 6.28
C ILE A 1 -24.24 -9.59 6.23
N TYR A 2 -22.97 -9.33 5.86
CA TYR A 2 -22.42 -7.98 5.68
C TYR A 2 -23.24 -7.06 4.76
N ASP A 3 -23.63 -7.55 3.59
CA ASP A 3 -24.40 -6.78 2.60
C ASP A 3 -25.80 -6.37 3.14
N LYS A 4 -26.42 -7.27 3.93
CA LYS A 4 -27.71 -7.02 4.60
C LYS A 4 -27.62 -5.98 5.73
N VAL A 5 -26.47 -5.87 6.41
CA VAL A 5 -26.27 -4.87 7.48
C VAL A 5 -25.98 -3.48 6.89
N ALA A 6 -25.32 -3.41 5.73
CA ALA A 6 -25.12 -2.17 4.98
C ALA A 6 -26.46 -1.59 4.47
N GLU A 7 -27.35 -2.45 3.96
CA GLU A 7 -28.70 -2.09 3.48
C GLU A 7 -29.60 -1.54 4.61
N VAL A 8 -29.53 -2.14 5.80
CA VAL A 8 -30.31 -1.71 6.98
C VAL A 8 -29.76 -0.40 7.59
N LYS A 9 -28.44 -0.17 7.55
CA LYS A 9 -27.82 1.09 7.98
C LYS A 9 -28.26 2.27 7.09
N ALA A 10 -28.40 2.05 5.78
CA ALA A 10 -28.83 3.06 4.83
C ALA A 10 -30.33 3.41 4.95
N SER A 11 -31.18 2.43 5.28
CA SER A 11 -32.64 2.65 5.37
C SER A 11 -33.10 3.30 6.68
N TYR A 12 -32.42 3.08 7.80
CA TYR A 12 -32.92 3.51 9.12
C TYR A 12 -32.13 4.64 9.79
N GLY A 13 -31.01 5.09 9.23
CA GLY A 13 -30.19 6.18 9.81
C GLY A 13 -29.65 5.88 11.22
N LEU A 14 -29.84 4.66 11.71
CA LEU A 14 -29.38 4.21 13.01
C LEU A 14 -27.93 3.73 12.88
N THR A 15 -27.03 4.35 13.64
CA THR A 15 -25.66 3.87 13.84
C THR A 15 -25.69 2.56 14.64
N LEU A 16 -26.09 1.47 13.98
CA LEU A 16 -25.93 0.11 14.47
C LEU A 16 -24.43 -0.18 14.52
N LEU A 17 -23.81 0.10 15.66
CA LEU A 17 -22.48 -0.42 15.99
C LEU A 17 -22.65 -1.92 16.25
N ALA A 18 -22.54 -2.73 15.19
CA ALA A 18 -22.38 -4.16 15.33
C ALA A 18 -21.04 -4.40 16.03
N PHE A 19 -21.06 -4.55 17.36
CA PHE A 19 -19.89 -4.82 18.22
C PHE A 19 -19.44 -6.29 18.11
N ASP A 20 -19.45 -6.85 16.90
CA ASP A 20 -18.82 -8.14 16.65
C ASP A 20 -17.43 -7.89 16.08
N VAL A 21 -16.43 -8.64 16.57
CA VAL A 21 -15.03 -8.45 16.15
C VAL A 21 -14.87 -8.65 14.64
N SER A 22 -15.76 -9.40 13.99
CA SER A 22 -15.71 -9.66 12.55
C SER A 22 -16.00 -8.40 11.73
N PHE A 23 -16.78 -7.46 12.27
CA PHE A 23 -17.29 -6.31 11.51
C PHE A 23 -16.22 -5.28 11.11
N PRO A 24 -15.33 -4.86 12.04
CA PRO A 24 -14.19 -4.02 11.68
C PRO A 24 -13.21 -4.72 10.74
N LEU A 25 -12.95 -6.02 10.90
CA LEU A 25 -12.01 -6.75 10.02
C LEU A 25 -12.52 -6.83 8.57
N ALA A 26 -13.81 -7.12 8.40
CA ALA A 26 -14.42 -7.15 7.07
C ALA A 26 -14.40 -5.77 6.39
N ALA A 27 -14.79 -4.72 7.12
CA ALA A 27 -14.76 -3.35 6.60
C ALA A 27 -13.32 -2.88 6.29
N GLN A 28 -12.35 -3.29 7.10
CA GLN A 28 -10.94 -3.00 6.88
C GLN A 28 -10.42 -3.71 5.63
N SER A 29 -10.81 -4.96 5.37
CA SER A 29 -10.35 -5.71 4.19
C SER A 29 -10.82 -5.14 2.85
N ASP A 30 -12.04 -4.60 2.78
CA ASP A 30 -12.56 -3.96 1.55
C ASP A 30 -11.89 -2.60 1.29
N ALA A 31 -11.64 -1.82 2.34
CA ALA A 31 -10.94 -0.54 2.24
C ALA A 31 -9.43 -0.70 2.05
N LEU A 32 -8.86 -1.89 2.34
CA LEU A 32 -7.41 -2.08 2.40
C LEU A 32 -6.74 -2.05 1.03
N LEU A 33 -7.30 -2.78 0.07
CA LEU A 33 -6.75 -2.92 -1.28
C LEU A 33 -6.46 -1.55 -1.94
N PRO A 34 -7.45 -0.64 -2.07
CA PRO A 34 -7.21 0.66 -2.69
C PRO A 34 -6.31 1.58 -1.85
N ASN A 35 -6.40 1.49 -0.52
CA ASN A 35 -5.58 2.31 0.38
C ASN A 35 -4.11 1.89 0.36
N THR A 36 -3.84 0.59 0.27
CA THR A 36 -2.48 0.02 0.20
C THR A 36 -1.78 0.46 -1.08
N ILE A 37 -2.42 0.32 -2.23
CA ILE A 37 -1.83 0.72 -3.52
C ILE A 37 -1.48 2.21 -3.49
N SER A 38 -2.39 3.04 -2.99
CA SER A 38 -2.16 4.49 -2.86
C SER A 38 -1.00 4.80 -1.93
N SER A 39 -0.95 4.13 -0.77
CA SER A 39 0.12 4.34 0.22
C SER A 39 1.49 3.95 -0.33
N VAL A 40 1.58 2.83 -1.04
CA VAL A 40 2.84 2.38 -1.64
C VAL A 40 3.28 3.31 -2.78
N LEU A 41 2.35 3.77 -3.62
CA LEU A 41 2.67 4.74 -4.68
C LEU A 41 3.18 6.06 -4.11
N VAL A 42 2.55 6.58 -3.06
CA VAL A 42 2.99 7.81 -2.38
C VAL A 42 4.35 7.62 -1.73
N ALA A 43 4.59 6.47 -1.06
CA ALA A 43 5.88 6.15 -0.47
C ALA A 43 6.99 6.06 -1.53
N GLY A 44 6.74 5.36 -2.64
CA GLY A 44 7.68 5.25 -3.77
C GLY A 44 7.95 6.61 -4.44
N ALA A 45 6.94 7.46 -4.59
CA ALA A 45 7.14 8.82 -5.10
C ALA A 45 7.99 9.67 -4.16
N CYS A 46 7.73 9.58 -2.85
CA CYS A 46 8.51 10.28 -1.83
C CYS A 46 9.97 9.82 -1.84
N MET A 47 10.21 8.51 -1.97
CA MET A 47 11.55 7.93 -2.10
C MET A 47 12.33 8.53 -3.27
N LEU A 48 11.74 8.54 -4.47
CA LEU A 48 12.37 9.13 -5.66
C LEU A 48 12.67 10.63 -5.46
N LEU A 49 11.76 11.35 -4.81
CA LEU A 49 11.94 12.77 -4.48
C LEU A 49 13.14 12.96 -3.54
N THR A 50 13.25 12.14 -2.50
CA THR A 50 14.35 12.23 -1.52
C THR A 50 15.70 11.90 -2.16
N THR A 51 15.78 10.91 -3.05
CA THR A 51 17.03 10.55 -3.76
C THR A 51 17.51 11.68 -4.67
N VAL A 52 16.60 12.35 -5.37
CA VAL A 52 16.94 13.50 -6.23
C VAL A 52 17.36 14.71 -5.41
N LEU A 53 16.72 14.94 -4.25
CA LEU A 53 17.06 16.06 -3.37
C LEU A 53 18.45 15.88 -2.71
N PHE A 54 18.81 14.66 -2.31
CA PHE A 54 20.01 14.40 -1.50
C PHE A 54 21.28 14.15 -2.32
N VAL A 55 21.17 13.72 -3.60
CA VAL A 55 22.33 13.43 -4.46
C VAL A 55 22.65 14.65 -5.35
N PRO A 56 23.76 15.39 -5.12
CA PRO A 56 24.09 16.62 -5.86
C PRO A 56 24.60 16.39 -7.30
N GLY A 57 24.55 15.16 -7.82
CA GLY A 57 25.04 14.79 -9.16
C GLY A 57 23.96 14.18 -10.06
N LEU A 58 23.56 14.88 -11.12
CA LEU A 58 22.48 14.47 -12.04
C LEU A 58 22.68 13.08 -12.65
N ARG A 59 23.91 12.75 -13.07
CA ARG A 59 24.21 11.47 -13.73
C ARG A 59 24.09 10.28 -12.78
N ALA A 60 24.61 10.43 -11.55
CA ALA A 60 24.53 9.42 -10.51
C ALA A 60 23.08 9.26 -10.00
N SER A 61 22.38 10.39 -9.81
CA SER A 61 20.98 10.42 -9.40
C SER A 61 20.06 9.70 -10.39
N MET A 62 20.27 9.86 -11.71
CA MET A 62 19.46 9.14 -12.72
C MET A 62 19.67 7.62 -12.69
N LEU A 63 20.91 7.17 -12.52
CA LEU A 63 21.22 5.74 -12.40
C LEU A 63 20.60 5.15 -11.12
N LEU A 64 20.70 5.87 -10.00
CA LEU A 64 20.04 5.51 -8.74
C LEU A 64 18.52 5.48 -8.90
N MET A 65 17.93 6.47 -9.55
CA MET A 65 16.49 6.50 -9.81
C MET A 65 16.05 5.27 -10.64
N TRP A 66 16.86 4.85 -11.62
CA TRP A 66 16.59 3.65 -12.41
C TRP A 66 16.68 2.36 -11.58
N THR A 67 17.71 2.21 -10.74
CA THR A 67 17.84 1.04 -9.87
C THR A 67 16.71 0.98 -8.85
N LEU A 68 16.34 2.11 -8.24
CA LEU A 68 15.23 2.22 -7.31
C LEU A 68 13.89 1.84 -7.95
N VAL A 69 13.60 2.34 -9.16
CA VAL A 69 12.38 1.96 -9.90
C VAL A 69 12.39 0.47 -10.23
N SER A 70 13.53 -0.09 -10.62
CA SER A 70 13.66 -1.51 -10.95
C SER A 70 13.41 -2.42 -9.74
N ILE A 71 13.97 -2.09 -8.57
CA ILE A 71 13.79 -2.87 -7.34
C ILE A 71 12.31 -2.82 -6.92
N ASN A 72 11.71 -1.63 -6.91
CA ASN A 72 10.30 -1.46 -6.59
C ASN A 72 9.38 -2.24 -7.55
N ALA A 73 9.63 -2.16 -8.86
CA ALA A 73 8.89 -2.93 -9.85
C ALA A 73 9.06 -4.45 -9.66
N GLY A 74 10.25 -4.92 -9.29
CA GLY A 74 10.52 -6.33 -8.99
C GLY A 74 9.71 -6.85 -7.80
N VAL A 75 9.62 -6.06 -6.72
CA VAL A 75 8.80 -6.40 -5.55
C VAL A 75 7.34 -6.50 -5.95
N PHE A 76 6.79 -5.50 -6.65
CA PHE A 76 5.42 -5.52 -7.15
C PHE A 76 5.14 -6.71 -8.09
N ALA A 77 6.08 -7.04 -8.97
CA ALA A 77 5.94 -8.16 -9.89
C ALA A 77 5.92 -9.51 -9.17
N LEU A 78 6.75 -9.69 -8.14
CA LEU A 78 6.74 -10.90 -7.30
C LEU A 78 5.42 -11.05 -6.54
N LEU A 79 4.89 -9.95 -6.01
CA LEU A 79 3.58 -9.92 -5.34
C LEU A 79 2.43 -10.25 -6.29
N ALA A 80 2.48 -9.75 -7.53
CA ALA A 80 1.52 -10.09 -8.57
C ALA A 80 1.65 -11.56 -9.03
N ALA A 81 2.87 -12.09 -9.11
CA ALA A 81 3.12 -13.47 -9.51
C ALA A 81 2.68 -14.50 -8.45
N TRP A 82 2.65 -14.11 -7.18
CA TRP A 82 2.23 -14.97 -6.06
C TRP A 82 0.74 -14.86 -5.72
N ASP A 83 -0.08 -14.23 -6.58
CA ASP A 83 -1.54 -14.05 -6.39
C ASP A 83 -1.90 -13.62 -4.96
N THR A 84 -1.02 -12.82 -4.34
CA THR A 84 -1.16 -12.50 -2.92
C THR A 84 -2.19 -11.39 -2.80
N ARG A 85 -3.30 -11.68 -2.09
CA ARG A 85 -4.27 -10.65 -1.70
C ARG A 85 -3.51 -9.54 -0.95
N LEU A 86 -3.56 -8.30 -1.45
CA LEU A 86 -2.91 -7.15 -0.80
C LEU A 86 -3.56 -6.89 0.57
N ASP A 87 -2.98 -7.52 1.58
CA ASP A 87 -3.33 -7.38 2.99
C ASP A 87 -2.35 -6.45 3.73
N ILE A 88 -2.61 -6.16 5.01
CA ILE A 88 -1.87 -5.17 5.79
C ILE A 88 -0.43 -5.62 6.01
N ILE A 89 -0.22 -6.93 6.18
CA ILE A 89 1.10 -7.52 6.36
C ILE A 89 1.94 -7.35 5.09
N SER A 90 1.35 -7.61 3.91
CA SER A 90 1.99 -7.42 2.61
C SER A 90 2.37 -5.96 2.38
N SER A 91 1.48 -5.02 2.73
CA SER A 91 1.74 -3.58 2.61
C SER A 91 2.96 -3.13 3.43
N ILE A 92 3.14 -3.68 4.63
CA ILE A 92 4.29 -3.38 5.51
C ILE A 92 5.58 -3.94 4.91
N THR A 93 5.56 -5.17 4.39
CA THR A 93 6.74 -5.76 3.74
C THR A 93 7.20 -4.96 2.53
N ILE A 94 6.25 -4.45 1.73
CA ILE A 94 6.57 -3.56 0.59
C ILE A 94 7.21 -2.26 1.08
N LEU A 95 6.64 -1.63 2.12
CA LEU A 95 7.18 -0.39 2.67
C LEU A 95 8.59 -0.58 3.26
N LEU A 96 8.83 -1.71 3.93
CA LEU A 96 10.14 -2.10 4.43
C LEU A 96 11.13 -2.28 3.27
N SER A 97 10.71 -2.95 2.19
CA SER A 97 11.56 -3.15 1.01
C SER A 97 11.91 -1.81 0.34
N ILE A 98 10.97 -0.87 0.27
CA ILE A 98 11.23 0.49 -0.21
C ILE A 98 12.30 1.14 0.68
N GLY A 99 12.13 1.13 2.00
CA GLY A 99 13.10 1.74 2.92
C GLY A 99 14.51 1.16 2.79
N TYR A 100 14.61 -0.16 2.64
CA TYR A 100 15.90 -0.84 2.47
C TYR A 100 16.54 -0.56 1.11
N SER A 101 15.74 -0.34 0.06
CA SER A 101 16.24 -0.02 -1.27
C SER A 101 16.85 1.39 -1.36
N ILE A 102 16.56 2.33 -0.44
CA ILE A 102 17.25 3.65 -0.41
C ILE A 102 18.71 3.52 0.03
N ASP A 103 18.98 2.54 0.90
CA ASP A 103 20.30 2.34 1.50
C ASP A 103 21.30 1.70 0.51
N PHE A 104 20.78 1.04 -0.53
CA PHE A 104 21.53 0.37 -1.59
C PHE A 104 21.70 1.23 -2.86
#